data_AF-A0A8K0VPB8-F1
#
_entry.id   AF-A0A8K0VPB8-F1
#
_cell.length_a   1.000
_cell.length_b   1.000
_cell.length_c   1.000
_cell.angle_alpha   90.00
_cell.angle_beta   90.00
_cell.angle_gamma   90.00
#
_symmetry.space_group_name_H-M   'P 1'
#
loop_
_entity.id
_entity.type
_entity.pdbx_description
1 polymer ?
#
loop_
_entity_poly.entity_id
_entity_poly.type
_entity_poly.pdbx_seq_one_letter_code
_entity_poly.pdbx_strand_id
1 'polypeptide(L)'
;MPTYMTLVFRCPKNSNCVVGTIRVQLATRNCFTFLICNDVRDIQSIRSYCATNTDLLKIHPLYLLSFVYQSRYHAWINWFAKLWREVVEVETVTNTSGPQWKMREMDAERFKALSKADFLLNQIHSTHVEVCHGQTVMLFAAKFGKFCSEVLIEMEKRRQDLGYSKLSMRHRSSLLDSFDSTRVRCDFVADRMAELSNRLTQNINVVCLFLILLSPTIKPTV
;
A
#
# COMPACT_ATOMS: atom_id res chain seq x y z
N MET A 1 -14.37 -20.14 -29.19
CA MET A 1 -13.28 -19.67 -28.32
C MET A 1 -13.62 -18.29 -27.76
N PRO A 2 -13.19 -17.92 -26.54
CA PRO A 2 -13.52 -16.63 -25.94
C PRO A 2 -12.91 -15.48 -26.75
N THR A 3 -13.72 -14.47 -27.08
CA THR A 3 -13.31 -13.29 -27.85
C THR A 3 -12.91 -12.11 -26.96
N TYR A 4 -13.12 -12.24 -25.65
CA TYR A 4 -12.84 -11.22 -24.64
C TYR A 4 -12.21 -11.84 -23.40
N MET A 5 -11.44 -11.02 -22.67
CA MET A 5 -10.96 -11.29 -21.32
C MET A 5 -11.53 -10.22 -20.38
N THR A 6 -12.11 -10.65 -19.26
CA THR A 6 -12.64 -9.75 -18.24
C THR A 6 -11.77 -9.86 -16.99
N LEU A 7 -11.34 -8.71 -16.48
CA LEU A 7 -10.50 -8.57 -15.31
C LEU A 7 -11.32 -7.83 -14.26
N VAL A 8 -11.32 -8.34 -13.04
CA VAL A 8 -11.96 -7.70 -11.89
C VAL A 8 -10.93 -7.58 -10.79
N PHE A 9 -10.81 -6.39 -10.20
CA PHE A 9 -9.85 -6.15 -9.13
C PHE A 9 -10.38 -5.13 -8.12
N ARG A 10 -9.81 -5.20 -6.91
CA ARG A 10 -10.02 -4.25 -5.82
C ARG A 10 -8.69 -3.96 -5.15
N CYS A 11 -8.21 -2.72 -5.23
CA CYS A 11 -6.95 -2.26 -4.63
C CYS A 11 -7.23 -1.40 -3.37
N PRO A 12 -7.05 -1.93 -2.15
CA PRO A 12 -7.42 -1.27 -0.90
C PRO A 12 -6.37 -0.28 -0.36
N LYS A 13 -6.77 0.59 0.57
CA LYS A 13 -6.00 1.43 1.52
C LYS A 13 -6.98 1.86 2.61
N ASN A 14 -6.95 1.21 3.76
CA ASN A 14 -7.88 1.47 4.86
C ASN A 14 -9.34 1.40 4.34
N SER A 15 -10.17 2.40 4.67
CA SER A 15 -11.56 2.54 4.22
C SER A 15 -11.71 2.98 2.75
N ASN A 16 -10.61 3.28 2.04
CA ASN A 16 -10.62 3.69 0.65
C ASN A 16 -10.10 2.58 -0.28
N CYS A 17 -10.77 2.33 -1.40
CA CYS A 17 -10.31 1.39 -2.39
C CYS A 17 -10.58 1.88 -3.81
N VAL A 18 -9.76 1.40 -4.74
CA VAL A 18 -10.01 1.48 -6.18
C VAL A 18 -10.52 0.13 -6.65
N VAL A 19 -11.72 0.09 -7.18
CA VAL A 19 -12.35 -1.12 -7.73
C VAL A 19 -12.48 -0.94 -9.24
N GLY A 20 -12.10 -1.95 -10.00
CA GLY A 20 -12.14 -1.87 -11.45
C GLY A 20 -12.61 -3.15 -12.10
N THR A 21 -13.33 -2.98 -13.21
CA THR A 21 -13.58 -4.04 -14.18
C THR A 21 -13.05 -3.59 -15.53
N ILE A 22 -12.15 -4.39 -16.12
CA ILE A 22 -11.60 -4.14 -17.46
C ILE A 22 -12.02 -5.31 -18.35
N ARG A 23 -12.71 -5.02 -19.44
CA ARG A 23 -13.03 -5.99 -20.47
C ARG A 23 -12.22 -5.68 -21.72
N VAL A 24 -11.34 -6.60 -22.10
CA VAL A 24 -10.45 -6.46 -23.26
C VAL A 24 -10.89 -7.41 -24.37
N GLN A 25 -11.07 -6.89 -25.58
CA GLN A 25 -11.29 -7.69 -26.79
C GLN A 25 -9.96 -8.30 -27.24
N LEU A 26 -9.91 -9.63 -27.37
CA LEU A 26 -8.68 -10.33 -27.69
C LEU A 26 -8.21 -10.09 -29.12
N ALA A 27 -9.07 -9.78 -30.08
CA ALA A 27 -8.63 -9.51 -31.46
C ALA A 27 -7.89 -8.17 -31.59
N THR A 28 -8.51 -7.10 -31.09
CA THR A 28 -8.09 -5.71 -31.33
C THR A 28 -7.33 -5.09 -30.17
N ARG A 29 -7.39 -5.68 -28.97
CA ARG A 29 -7.01 -5.06 -27.68
C ARG A 29 -7.84 -3.83 -27.30
N ASN A 30 -8.96 -3.58 -27.99
CA ASN A 30 -9.93 -2.57 -27.55
C ASN A 30 -10.44 -2.96 -26.17
N CYS A 31 -10.61 -1.99 -25.28
CA CYS A 31 -11.10 -2.27 -23.94
C CYS A 31 -12.21 -1.32 -23.53
N PHE A 32 -13.08 -1.83 -22.67
CA PHE A 32 -13.99 -1.03 -21.87
C PHE A 32 -13.55 -1.18 -20.41
N THR A 33 -13.44 -0.06 -19.71
CA THR A 33 -13.10 -0.06 -18.29
C THR A 33 -14.13 0.70 -17.49
N PHE A 34 -14.58 0.08 -16.40
CA PHE A 34 -15.34 0.74 -15.35
C PHE A 34 -14.47 0.79 -14.09
N LEU A 35 -14.26 2.01 -13.56
CA LEU A 35 -13.46 2.26 -12.36
C LEU A 35 -14.30 3.03 -11.34
N ILE A 36 -14.26 2.57 -10.09
CA ILE A 36 -14.89 3.19 -8.94
C ILE A 36 -13.81 3.47 -7.90
N CYS A 37 -13.79 4.68 -7.37
CA CYS A 37 -12.93 5.08 -6.27
C CYS A 37 -13.80 5.69 -5.17
N ASN A 38 -13.48 5.42 -3.90
CA ASN A 38 -14.18 6.09 -2.79
C ASN A 38 -13.73 7.55 -2.62
N ASP A 39 -12.51 7.88 -3.06
CA ASP A 39 -11.96 9.24 -3.04
C ASP A 39 -11.89 9.83 -4.46
N VAL A 40 -12.44 11.04 -4.63
CA VAL A 40 -12.44 11.78 -5.90
C VAL A 40 -11.01 12.10 -6.37
N ARG A 41 -10.07 12.29 -5.45
CA ARG A 41 -8.66 12.55 -5.79
C ARG A 41 -7.99 11.35 -6.44
N ASP A 42 -8.37 10.14 -6.05
CA ASP A 42 -7.82 8.91 -6.64
C ASP A 42 -8.26 8.77 -8.11
N ILE A 43 -9.56 8.97 -8.39
CA ILE A 43 -10.06 8.88 -9.77
C ILE A 43 -9.50 10.02 -10.64
N GLN A 44 -9.36 11.22 -10.10
CA GLN A 44 -8.75 12.35 -10.82
C GLN A 44 -7.27 12.08 -11.12
N SER A 45 -6.50 11.58 -10.15
CA SER A 45 -5.09 11.20 -10.35
C SER A 45 -4.94 10.16 -11.45
N ILE A 46 -5.70 9.05 -11.37
CA ILE A 46 -5.66 7.98 -12.38
C ILE A 46 -6.06 8.53 -13.76
N ARG A 47 -7.11 9.34 -13.83
CA ARG A 47 -7.56 9.97 -15.08
C ARG A 47 -6.49 10.88 -15.67
N SER A 48 -5.83 11.70 -14.87
CA SER A 48 -4.74 12.57 -15.32
C SER A 48 -3.57 11.76 -15.84
N TYR A 49 -3.18 10.68 -15.15
CA TYR A 49 -2.14 9.76 -15.64
C TYR A 49 -2.51 9.13 -16.98
N CYS A 50 -3.77 8.72 -17.16
CA CYS A 50 -4.26 8.20 -18.44
C CYS A 50 -4.19 9.24 -19.55
N ALA A 51 -4.59 10.48 -19.27
CA ALA A 51 -4.57 11.59 -20.22
C ALA A 51 -3.15 11.97 -20.65
N THR A 52 -2.19 11.96 -19.72
CA THR A 52 -0.79 12.26 -20.03
C THR A 52 -0.08 11.12 -20.77
N ASN A 53 -0.52 9.87 -20.59
CA ASN A 53 0.14 8.68 -21.13
C ASN A 53 -0.73 7.92 -22.14
N THR A 54 -1.50 8.65 -22.95
CA THR A 54 -2.41 8.04 -23.93
C THR A 54 -1.70 7.11 -24.91
N ASP A 55 -0.44 7.39 -25.24
CA ASP A 55 0.31 6.59 -26.21
C ASP A 55 0.64 5.19 -25.68
N LEU A 56 0.87 5.06 -24.37
CA LEU A 56 1.02 3.75 -23.72
C LEU A 56 -0.30 2.97 -23.76
N LEU A 57 -1.43 3.64 -23.52
CA LEU A 57 -2.76 3.01 -23.58
C LEU A 57 -3.12 2.55 -25.01
N LYS A 58 -2.68 3.28 -26.04
CA LYS A 58 -2.81 2.85 -27.44
C LYS A 58 -1.99 1.60 -27.76
N ILE A 59 -0.83 1.44 -27.12
CA ILE A 59 0.00 0.24 -27.27
C ILE A 59 -0.67 -0.97 -26.62
N HIS A 60 -1.17 -0.80 -25.39
CA HIS A 60 -1.78 -1.91 -24.65
C HIS A 60 -2.73 -1.45 -23.53
N PRO A 61 -3.95 -2.00 -23.41
CA PRO A 61 -4.93 -1.54 -22.41
C PRO A 61 -4.50 -1.82 -20.96
N LEU A 62 -3.66 -2.82 -20.72
CA LEU A 62 -3.19 -3.14 -19.37
C LEU A 62 -2.19 -2.13 -18.78
N TYR A 63 -1.72 -1.13 -19.54
CA TYR A 63 -1.03 0.02 -18.93
C TYR A 63 -1.92 0.73 -17.90
N LEU A 64 -3.25 0.67 -18.05
CA LEU A 64 -4.18 1.16 -17.04
C LEU A 64 -4.01 0.47 -15.68
N LEU A 65 -3.78 -0.85 -15.65
CA LEU A 65 -3.49 -1.56 -14.40
C LEU A 65 -2.19 -1.07 -13.76
N SER A 66 -1.20 -0.72 -14.57
CA SER A 66 0.07 -0.17 -14.08
C SER A 66 -0.16 1.20 -13.45
N PHE A 67 -0.93 2.08 -14.12
CA PHE A 67 -1.25 3.40 -13.60
C PHE A 67 -2.03 3.32 -12.28
N VAL A 68 -3.01 2.41 -12.21
CA VAL A 68 -3.72 2.14 -10.95
C VAL A 68 -2.74 1.67 -9.88
N TYR A 69 -1.89 0.68 -10.19
CA TYR A 69 -0.97 0.12 -9.22
C TYR A 69 0.02 1.17 -8.68
N GLN A 70 0.60 1.97 -9.57
CA GLN A 70 1.53 3.05 -9.22
C GLN A 70 0.84 4.14 -8.40
N SER A 71 -0.37 4.57 -8.79
CA SER A 71 -1.17 5.52 -8.00
C SER A 71 -1.45 4.99 -6.60
N ARG A 72 -1.73 3.69 -6.46
CA ARG A 72 -1.95 3.06 -5.15
C ARG A 72 -0.69 2.95 -4.32
N TYR A 73 0.43 2.63 -4.94
CA TYR A 73 1.72 2.66 -4.28
C TYR A 73 2.00 4.03 -3.63
N HIS A 74 1.76 5.13 -4.35
CA HIS A 74 1.90 6.48 -3.78
C HIS A 74 0.97 6.72 -2.58
N ALA A 75 -0.26 6.20 -2.65
CA ALA A 75 -1.19 6.30 -1.53
C ALA A 75 -0.73 5.48 -0.30
N TRP A 76 -0.11 4.33 -0.51
CA TRP A 76 0.42 3.46 0.55
C TRP A 76 1.69 4.02 1.19
N ILE A 77 2.65 4.51 0.40
CA ILE A 77 3.89 5.08 0.96
C ILE A 77 3.60 6.32 1.81
N ASN A 78 2.65 7.17 1.38
CA ASN A 78 2.23 8.34 2.18
C ASN A 78 1.58 7.94 3.50
N TRP A 79 0.82 6.85 3.50
CA TRP A 79 0.23 6.29 4.72
C TRP A 79 1.30 5.70 5.63
N PHE A 80 2.22 4.90 5.08
CA PHE A 80 3.37 4.39 5.83
C PHE A 80 4.21 5.51 6.46
N ALA A 81 4.49 6.59 5.72
CA ALA A 81 5.25 7.73 6.24
C ALA A 81 4.55 8.40 7.45
N LYS A 82 3.20 8.44 7.45
CA LYS A 82 2.41 8.92 8.59
C LYS A 82 2.60 8.00 9.80
N LEU A 83 2.43 6.68 9.61
CA LEU A 83 2.60 5.70 10.70
C LEU A 83 4.02 5.72 11.26
N TRP A 84 5.03 5.79 10.39
CA TRP A 84 6.42 5.90 10.80
C TRP A 84 6.64 7.10 11.72
N ARG A 85 6.10 8.27 11.35
CA ARG A 85 6.16 9.48 12.19
C ARG A 85 5.51 9.24 13.55
N GLU A 86 4.31 8.68 13.59
CA GLU A 86 3.60 8.41 14.84
C GLU A 86 4.40 7.49 15.79
N VAL A 87 5.09 6.47 15.25
CA VAL A 87 5.96 5.62 16.07
C VAL A 87 7.17 6.38 16.60
N VAL A 88 7.83 7.19 15.76
CA VAL A 88 8.97 8.00 16.19
C VAL A 88 8.54 9.02 17.25
N GLU A 89 7.34 9.60 17.14
CA GLU A 89 6.77 10.48 18.16
C GLU A 89 6.64 9.76 19.51
N VAL A 90 6.05 8.56 19.50
CA VAL A 90 5.92 7.71 20.69
C VAL A 90 7.29 7.42 21.30
N GLU A 91 8.23 6.92 20.50
CA GLU A 91 9.59 6.56 20.96
C GLU A 91 10.36 7.74 21.54
N THR A 92 10.13 8.95 21.00
CA THR A 92 10.76 10.18 21.47
C THR A 92 10.23 10.54 22.86
N VAL A 93 8.92 10.44 23.08
CA VAL A 93 8.28 10.74 24.38
C VAL A 93 8.61 9.68 25.43
N THR A 94 8.62 8.40 25.05
CA THR A 94 8.96 7.29 25.96
C THR A 94 10.46 7.11 26.16
N ASN A 95 11.29 7.88 25.44
CA ASN A 95 12.74 7.81 25.50
C ASN A 95 13.30 6.40 25.21
N THR A 96 12.62 5.63 24.35
CA THR A 96 12.96 4.23 24.05
C THR A 96 13.89 4.07 22.84
N SER A 97 14.06 5.12 22.03
CA SER A 97 14.96 5.13 20.88
C SER A 97 16.26 5.89 21.15
N GLY A 98 17.33 5.52 20.44
CA GLY A 98 18.62 6.20 20.52
C GLY A 98 18.55 7.66 20.03
N PRO A 99 19.45 8.57 20.45
CA PRO A 99 19.37 9.99 20.14
C PRO A 99 19.25 10.32 18.64
N GLN A 100 19.87 9.52 17.76
CA GLN A 100 19.83 9.69 16.31
C GLN A 100 18.47 9.35 15.68
N TRP A 101 17.60 8.63 16.39
CA TRP A 101 16.27 8.21 15.93
C TRP A 101 15.14 9.04 16.52
N LYS A 102 15.44 9.94 17.46
CA LYS A 102 14.45 10.84 18.06
C LYS A 102 14.10 11.99 17.13
N MET A 103 12.87 12.46 17.24
CA MET A 103 12.48 13.72 16.59
C MET A 103 13.22 14.89 17.24
N ARG A 104 13.98 15.62 16.41
CA ARG A 104 14.72 16.82 16.85
C ARG A 104 13.78 17.97 17.14
N GLU A 105 12.72 18.09 16.35
CA GLU A 105 11.71 19.13 16.47
C GLU A 105 10.35 18.45 16.53
N MET A 106 9.79 18.39 17.75
CA MET A 106 8.43 17.93 18.00
C MET A 106 7.60 19.13 18.42
N ASP A 107 6.36 19.20 17.93
CA ASP A 107 5.41 20.19 18.40
C ASP A 107 5.20 20.07 19.92
N ALA A 108 5.28 21.20 20.64
CA ALA A 108 5.25 21.23 22.09
C ALA A 108 3.90 20.77 22.66
N GLU A 109 2.80 21.13 21.99
CA GLU A 109 1.46 20.69 22.39
C GLU A 109 1.30 19.19 22.15
N ARG A 110 1.80 18.67 21.03
CA ARG A 110 1.84 17.23 20.76
C ARG A 110 2.67 16.46 21.78
N PHE A 111 3.86 16.94 22.15
CA PHE A 111 4.70 16.33 23.17
C PHE A 111 3.99 16.28 24.53
N LYS A 112 3.39 17.40 24.94
CA LYS A 112 2.62 17.51 26.19
C LYS A 112 1.40 16.57 26.20
N ALA A 113 0.70 16.44 25.06
CA ALA A 113 -0.41 15.52 24.93
C ALA A 113 0.03 14.06 25.08
N LEU A 114 1.08 13.65 24.36
CA LEU A 114 1.64 12.30 24.40
C LEU A 114 2.32 11.96 25.73
N SER A 115 2.67 12.95 26.55
CA SER A 115 3.17 12.71 27.91
C SER A 115 2.07 12.22 28.87
N LYS A 116 0.79 12.30 28.49
CA LYS A 116 -0.34 11.76 29.27
C LYS A 116 -0.55 10.28 28.94
N ALA A 117 -0.58 9.42 29.95
CA ALA A 117 -0.66 7.96 29.80
C ALA A 117 -1.82 7.50 28.91
N ASP A 118 -3.05 7.99 29.14
CA ASP A 118 -4.22 7.58 28.34
C ASP A 118 -4.08 7.95 26.86
N PHE A 119 -3.53 9.12 26.58
CA PHE A 119 -3.36 9.59 25.21
C PHE A 119 -2.23 8.82 24.51
N LEU A 120 -1.14 8.54 25.22
CA LEU A 120 -0.04 7.70 24.74
C LEU A 120 -0.51 6.29 24.41
N LEU A 121 -1.24 5.64 25.33
CA LEU A 121 -1.77 4.29 25.14
C LEU A 121 -2.74 4.22 23.95
N ASN A 122 -3.65 5.18 23.85
CA ASN A 122 -4.57 5.27 22.71
C ASN A 122 -3.83 5.46 21.39
N GLN A 123 -2.80 6.32 21.36
CA GLN A 123 -1.97 6.52 20.17
C GLN A 123 -1.25 5.23 19.78
N ILE A 124 -0.58 4.57 20.75
CA ILE A 124 0.13 3.30 20.51
C ILE A 124 -0.84 2.24 19.97
N HIS A 125 -2.01 2.09 20.60
CA HIS A 125 -3.01 1.12 20.18
C HIS A 125 -3.51 1.41 18.76
N SER A 126 -3.90 2.66 18.47
CA SER A 126 -4.38 3.06 17.15
C SER A 126 -3.32 2.86 16.06
N THR A 127 -2.07 3.27 16.31
CA THR A 127 -0.97 3.09 15.35
C THR A 127 -0.65 1.60 15.15
N HIS A 128 -0.70 0.78 16.20
CA HIS A 128 -0.51 -0.66 16.10
C HIS A 128 -1.57 -1.33 15.21
N VAL A 129 -2.86 -1.01 15.41
CA VAL A 129 -3.96 -1.53 14.58
C VAL A 129 -3.75 -1.15 13.10
N GLU A 130 -3.38 0.10 12.82
CA GLU A 130 -3.09 0.57 11.47
C GLU A 130 -1.87 -0.13 10.85
N VAL A 131 -0.81 -0.38 11.61
CA VAL A 131 0.37 -1.12 11.12
C VAL A 131 0.01 -2.57 10.78
N CYS A 132 -0.77 -3.26 11.62
CA CYS A 132 -1.26 -4.60 11.33
C CYS A 132 -2.12 -4.64 10.06
N HIS A 133 -3.00 -3.64 9.89
CA HIS A 133 -3.76 -3.50 8.66
C HIS A 133 -2.85 -3.26 7.45
N GLY A 134 -1.82 -2.43 7.63
CA GLY A 134 -0.80 -2.13 6.63
C GLY A 134 -0.09 -3.35 6.08
N GLN A 135 0.32 -4.27 6.95
CA GLN A 135 0.94 -5.53 6.55
C GLN A 135 0.02 -6.33 5.62
N THR A 136 -1.27 -6.40 5.94
CA THR A 136 -2.27 -7.08 5.09
C THR A 136 -2.41 -6.40 3.73
N VAL A 137 -2.42 -5.07 3.70
CA VAL A 137 -2.49 -4.29 2.45
C VAL A 137 -1.23 -4.49 1.60
N MET A 138 -0.04 -4.57 2.21
CA MET A 138 1.21 -4.82 1.48
C MET A 138 1.28 -6.25 0.90
N LEU A 139 0.80 -7.26 1.64
CA LEU A 139 0.64 -8.62 1.11
C LEU A 139 -0.29 -8.65 -0.10
N PHE A 140 -1.39 -7.88 -0.04
CA PHE A 140 -2.26 -7.72 -1.20
C PHE A 140 -1.54 -7.01 -2.36
N ALA A 141 -0.80 -5.93 -2.09
CA ALA A 141 -0.08 -5.17 -3.10
C ALA A 141 0.86 -6.09 -3.91
N ALA A 142 1.68 -6.90 -3.23
CA ALA A 142 2.57 -7.86 -3.88
C ALA A 142 1.80 -8.87 -4.75
N LYS A 143 0.68 -9.42 -4.24
CA LYS A 143 -0.20 -10.32 -5.00
C LYS A 143 -0.81 -9.64 -6.23
N PHE A 144 -1.19 -8.37 -6.11
CA PHE A 144 -1.74 -7.60 -7.22
C PHE A 144 -0.71 -7.37 -8.32
N GLY A 145 0.55 -7.05 -7.97
CA GLY A 145 1.64 -6.98 -8.94
C GLY A 145 1.85 -8.29 -9.70
N LYS A 146 1.81 -9.43 -9.00
CA LYS A 146 1.89 -10.76 -9.63
C LYS A 146 0.71 -11.01 -10.57
N PHE A 147 -0.51 -10.71 -10.13
CA PHE A 147 -1.74 -10.80 -10.92
C PHE A 147 -1.62 -9.99 -12.23
N CYS A 148 -1.16 -8.74 -12.17
CA CYS A 148 -0.99 -7.90 -13.36
C CYS A 148 -0.05 -8.54 -14.40
N SER A 149 1.08 -9.09 -13.95
CA SER A 149 2.04 -9.79 -14.82
C SER A 149 1.45 -11.08 -15.41
N GLU A 150 0.78 -11.90 -14.59
CA GLU A 150 0.13 -13.15 -15.02
C GLU A 150 -0.97 -12.88 -16.06
N VAL A 151 -1.77 -11.83 -15.87
CA VAL A 151 -2.82 -11.43 -16.82
C VAL A 151 -2.24 -11.02 -18.16
N LEU A 152 -1.14 -10.26 -18.19
CA LEU A 152 -0.48 -9.91 -19.45
C LEU A 152 0.04 -11.15 -20.18
N ILE A 153 0.65 -12.09 -19.44
CA ILE A 153 1.17 -13.33 -20.00
C ILE A 153 0.03 -14.15 -20.60
N GLU A 154 -1.05 -14.36 -19.85
CA GLU A 154 -2.19 -15.15 -20.26
C GLU A 154 -2.95 -14.50 -21.41
N MET A 155 -3.17 -13.19 -21.39
CA MET A 155 -3.86 -12.48 -22.46
C MET A 155 -3.11 -12.59 -23.78
N GLU A 156 -1.79 -12.39 -23.77
CA GLU A 156 -0.97 -12.51 -24.97
C GLU A 156 -0.83 -13.97 -25.45
N LYS A 157 -0.88 -14.95 -24.54
CA LYS A 157 -0.96 -16.37 -24.90
C LYS A 157 -2.27 -16.69 -25.62
N ARG A 158 -3.41 -16.28 -25.05
CA ARG A 158 -4.73 -16.49 -25.67
C ARG A 158 -4.85 -15.81 -27.03
N ARG A 159 -4.25 -14.63 -27.19
CA ARG A 159 -4.17 -13.95 -28.48
C ARG A 159 -3.42 -14.77 -29.53
N GLN A 160 -2.32 -15.39 -29.14
CA GLN A 160 -1.52 -16.26 -30.02
C GLN A 160 -2.27 -17.52 -30.40
N ASP A 161 -2.95 -18.15 -29.44
CA ASP A 161 -3.78 -19.35 -29.69
C ASP A 161 -4.91 -19.07 -30.71
N LEU A 162 -5.35 -17.81 -30.79
CA LEU A 162 -6.36 -17.32 -31.75
C LEU A 162 -5.76 -16.84 -33.09
N GLY A 163 -4.44 -16.96 -33.29
CA GLY A 163 -3.75 -16.54 -34.51
C GLY A 163 -3.47 -15.03 -34.62
N TYR A 164 -3.63 -14.26 -33.55
CA TYR A 164 -3.37 -12.82 -33.57
C TYR A 164 -1.89 -12.49 -33.34
N SER A 165 -1.47 -11.33 -33.83
CA SER A 165 -0.10 -10.83 -33.67
C SER A 165 0.25 -10.57 -32.20
N LYS A 166 1.47 -10.98 -31.84
CA LYS A 166 2.07 -10.78 -30.53
C LYS A 166 2.35 -9.30 -30.30
N LEU A 167 2.27 -8.85 -29.05
CA LEU A 167 2.89 -7.60 -28.65
C LEU A 167 4.40 -7.70 -28.90
N SER A 168 5.01 -6.61 -29.38
CA SER A 168 6.46 -6.59 -29.57
C SER A 168 7.18 -6.88 -28.26
N MET A 169 8.32 -7.57 -28.32
CA MET A 169 9.08 -7.94 -27.12
C MET A 169 9.41 -6.70 -26.28
N ARG A 170 9.79 -5.59 -26.92
CA ARG A 170 10.05 -4.31 -26.24
C ARG A 170 8.85 -3.81 -25.44
N HIS A 171 7.65 -3.75 -26.04
CA HIS A 171 6.46 -3.26 -25.35
C HIS A 171 5.98 -4.23 -24.27
N ARG A 172 6.15 -5.53 -24.48
CA ARG A 172 5.84 -6.56 -23.48
C ARG A 172 6.76 -6.43 -22.26
N SER A 173 8.06 -6.35 -22.47
CA SER A 173 9.03 -6.17 -21.37
C SER A 173 8.78 -4.87 -20.64
N SER A 174 8.62 -3.76 -21.36
CA SER A 174 8.33 -2.46 -20.73
C SER A 174 7.11 -2.47 -19.80
N LEU A 175 6.05 -3.20 -20.16
CA LEU A 175 4.85 -3.30 -19.31
C LEU A 175 5.08 -4.24 -18.11
N LEU A 176 5.77 -5.37 -18.31
CA LEU A 176 6.16 -6.27 -17.21
C LEU A 176 7.06 -5.56 -16.20
N ASP A 177 8.08 -4.84 -16.69
CA ASP A 177 9.02 -4.08 -15.87
C ASP A 177 8.29 -2.99 -15.06
N SER A 178 7.25 -2.39 -15.62
CA SER A 178 6.42 -1.41 -14.92
C SER A 178 5.65 -2.03 -13.74
N PHE A 179 5.09 -3.23 -13.91
CA PHE A 179 4.47 -3.98 -12.82
C PHE A 179 5.48 -4.41 -11.77
N ASP A 180 6.62 -4.95 -12.20
CA ASP A 180 7.64 -5.47 -11.31
C ASP A 180 8.33 -4.37 -10.51
N SER A 181 8.65 -3.23 -11.15
CA SER A 181 9.19 -2.05 -10.47
C SER A 181 8.28 -1.58 -9.33
N THR A 182 6.97 -1.54 -9.57
CA THR A 182 6.02 -1.15 -8.51
C THR A 182 5.92 -2.23 -7.42
N ARG A 183 5.97 -3.51 -7.78
CA ARG A 183 5.98 -4.63 -6.82
C ARG A 183 7.20 -4.60 -5.92
N VAL A 184 8.40 -4.46 -6.47
CA VAL A 184 9.66 -4.36 -5.70
C VAL A 184 9.59 -3.19 -4.70
N ARG A 185 9.02 -2.05 -5.11
CA ARG A 185 8.81 -0.92 -4.18
C ARG A 185 7.80 -1.24 -3.07
N CYS A 186 6.78 -2.04 -3.35
CA CYS A 186 5.84 -2.50 -2.32
C CYS A 186 6.51 -3.48 -1.34
N ASP A 187 7.36 -4.38 -1.84
CA ASP A 187 8.12 -5.33 -1.01
C ASP A 187 9.01 -4.56 -0.01
N PHE A 188 9.70 -3.51 -0.46
CA PHE A 188 10.46 -2.62 0.43
C PHE A 188 9.58 -1.98 1.53
N VAL A 189 8.38 -1.51 1.18
CA VAL A 189 7.46 -0.94 2.18
C VAL A 189 6.95 -2.00 3.14
N ALA A 190 6.73 -3.23 2.67
CA ALA A 190 6.35 -4.36 3.51
C ALA A 190 7.41 -4.67 4.57
N ASP A 191 8.69 -4.73 4.16
CA ASP A 191 9.82 -4.94 5.08
C ASP A 191 9.90 -3.84 6.13
N ARG A 192 9.72 -2.58 5.72
CA ARG A 192 9.71 -1.43 6.63
C ARG A 192 8.50 -1.41 7.56
N MET A 193 7.34 -1.89 7.11
CA MET A 193 6.18 -2.10 7.98
C MET A 193 6.42 -3.21 9.01
N ALA A 194 7.11 -4.29 8.64
CA ALA A 194 7.48 -5.34 9.59
C ALA A 194 8.45 -4.81 10.66
N GLU A 195 9.45 -4.02 10.26
CA GLU A 195 10.34 -3.31 11.19
C GLU A 195 9.54 -2.42 12.16
N LEU A 196 8.64 -1.59 11.62
CA LEU A 196 7.82 -0.67 12.40
C LEU A 196 6.91 -1.39 13.40
N SER A 197 6.34 -2.52 12.99
CA SER A 197 5.54 -3.39 13.86
C SER A 197 6.36 -3.90 15.03
N ASN A 198 7.58 -4.36 14.80
CA ASN A 198 8.45 -4.86 15.86
C ASN A 198 8.81 -3.77 16.87
N ARG A 199 9.10 -2.55 16.39
CA ARG A 199 9.39 -1.39 17.24
C ARG A 199 8.18 -0.99 18.10
N LEU A 200 6.98 -0.98 17.53
CA LEU A 200 5.75 -0.73 18.29
C LEU A 200 5.51 -1.77 19.37
N THR A 201 5.69 -3.05 19.07
CA THR A 201 5.55 -4.14 20.06
C THR A 201 6.54 -3.96 21.23
N GLN A 202 7.77 -3.54 20.95
CA GLN A 202 8.75 -3.22 21.99
C GLN A 202 8.29 -2.04 22.86
N ASN A 203 7.77 -0.96 22.26
CA ASN A 203 7.24 0.18 23.00
C ASN A 203 6.02 -0.20 23.86
N ILE A 204 5.11 -1.03 23.35
CA ILE A 204 3.97 -1.55 24.12
C ILE A 204 4.46 -2.27 25.37
N ASN A 205 5.43 -3.17 25.22
CA ASN A 205 5.97 -3.93 26.35
C ASN A 205 6.63 -3.02 27.40
N VAL A 206 7.38 -2.00 26.97
CA VAL A 206 8.01 -1.02 27.87
C VAL A 206 6.95 -0.21 28.60
N VAL A 207 5.97 0.35 27.90
CA VAL A 207 4.92 1.19 28.51
C VAL A 207 4.08 0.37 29.50
N CYS A 208 3.71 -0.86 29.16
CA CYS A 208 3.00 -1.75 30.07
C CYS A 208 3.82 -2.06 31.33
N LEU A 209 5.12 -2.35 31.19
CA LEU A 209 6.01 -2.60 32.33
C LEU A 209 6.14 -1.37 33.23
N PHE A 210 6.30 -0.18 32.65
CA PHE A 210 6.35 1.08 33.41
C PHE A 210 5.05 1.35 34.17
N LEU A 211 3.89 1.11 33.55
CA LEU A 211 2.60 1.28 34.22
C LEU A 211 2.39 0.28 35.36
N ILE A 212 2.85 -0.96 35.19
CA ILE A 212 2.79 -1.98 36.26
C ILE A 212 3.70 -1.57 37.44
N LEU A 213 4.93 -1.13 37.15
CA LEU A 213 5.90 -0.75 38.19
C LEU A 213 5.54 0.55 38.93
N LEU A 214 4.77 1.44 38.30
CA LEU A 214 4.35 2.72 38.89
C LEU A 214 2.94 2.68 39.48
N SER A 215 2.22 1.56 39.40
CA SER A 215 0.88 1.42 39.99
C SER A 215 1.00 0.98 41.47
N PRO A 216 0.64 1.81 42.46
CA PRO A 216 0.84 1.50 43.88
C PRO A 216 -0.16 0.48 44.47
N THR A 217 -0.95 -0.22 43.64
CA THR A 217 -2.15 -0.96 44.10
C THR A 217 -2.28 -2.39 43.60
N ILE A 218 -1.17 -3.14 43.50
CA ILE A 218 -1.27 -4.61 43.51
C ILE A 218 -0.46 -5.14 44.69
N LYS A 219 -1.04 -5.01 45.89
CA LYS A 219 -0.67 -5.89 47.00
C LYS A 219 -1.30 -7.25 46.70
N PRO A 220 -0.51 -8.34 46.64
CA PRO A 220 -1.10 -9.67 46.62
C PRO A 220 -1.80 -9.88 47.95
N THR A 221 -3.13 -10.00 47.92
CA THR A 221 -3.88 -10.63 49.02
C THR A 221 -3.47 -12.10 49.05
N VAL A 222 -2.58 -12.43 49.98
CA VAL A 222 -2.40 -13.78 50.53
C VAL A 222 -3.37 -13.95 51.68
#